data_AF-A0A2E4PLI5-F1
#
_entry.id   AF-A0A2E4PLI5-F1
#
_cell.length_a   1.000
_cell.length_b   1.000
_cell.length_c   1.000
_cell.angle_alpha   90.00
_cell.angle_beta   90.00
_cell.angle_gamma   90.00
#
_symmetry.space_group_name_H-M   'P 1'
#
loop_
_entity.id
_entity.type
_entity.pdbx_description
1 polymer ?
#
loop_
_entity_poly.entity_id
_entity_poly.type
_entity_poly.pdbx_seq_one_letter_code
_entity_poly.pdbx_strand_id
1 'polypeptide(L)'
;MNNDTSYFYKILIVIGFLLSFVSCTKESKEDTSALVKVALRDVGHHLLLSNQDTISVIKPVVALDSFEYQLSFEEQVTIQPDSLVTFIKNSFLKANLPQNYLVEVLQCKDRAVAYSYQMKHNIEKSIIPCGGRQLKTGCYHVNVRFTKKNDKKSNSDFCIWLLYGFFFGVFGVVVLFYFKLKPKVVPVDDVENYTAIGQYKFYPEQNKLIRDTLTVNLSKKECELLLLFTSQPNEIIKREELTKKVWEDHGVFVGRSLDTYISKLRIKLKEDTSIKLINIHGVGYKLEID
;
A
#
# COMPACT_ATOMS: atom_id res chain seq x y z
N MET A 1 14.93 0.53 25.86
CA MET A 1 14.01 0.57 24.70
C MET A 1 13.78 2.04 24.37
N ASN A 2 14.35 2.51 23.25
CA ASN A 2 14.42 3.93 22.91
C ASN A 2 13.12 4.44 22.26
N ASN A 3 12.62 5.57 22.76
CA ASN A 3 11.42 6.28 22.29
C ASN A 3 11.41 6.59 20.79
N ASP A 4 12.58 6.66 20.14
CA ASP A 4 12.69 6.98 18.70
C ASP A 4 12.11 5.88 17.80
N THR A 5 12.16 4.62 18.22
CA THR A 5 11.56 3.51 17.46
C THR A 5 10.04 3.52 17.49
N SER A 6 9.44 4.07 18.56
CA SER A 6 7.98 4.19 18.70
C SER A 6 7.42 5.32 17.81
N TYR A 7 8.16 6.42 17.65
CA TYR A 7 7.73 7.56 16.84
C TYR A 7 7.71 7.24 15.34
N PHE A 8 8.70 6.48 14.87
CA PHE A 8 8.78 6.05 13.48
C PHE A 8 7.62 5.13 13.07
N TYR A 9 7.22 4.22 13.96
CA TYR A 9 6.10 3.30 13.73
C TYR A 9 4.75 4.04 13.65
N LYS A 10 4.57 5.08 14.47
CA LYS A 10 3.36 5.92 14.45
C LYS A 10 3.25 6.72 13.14
N ILE A 11 4.35 7.24 12.61
CA ILE A 11 4.37 7.96 11.33
C ILE A 11 4.01 7.03 10.16
N LEU A 12 4.52 5.79 10.17
CA LEU A 12 4.24 4.79 9.14
C LEU A 12 2.75 4.38 9.11
N ILE A 13 2.10 4.27 10.27
CA ILE A 13 0.66 3.99 10.38
C ILE A 13 -0.18 5.14 9.83
N VAL A 14 0.20 6.39 10.11
CA VAL A 14 -0.52 7.57 9.62
C VAL A 14 -0.42 7.71 8.10
N ILE A 15 0.75 7.42 7.51
CA ILE A 15 0.94 7.43 6.04
C ILE A 15 0.15 6.30 5.37
N GLY A 16 0.11 5.10 5.98
CA GLY A 16 -0.73 4.00 5.52
C GLY A 16 -2.23 4.32 5.54
N PHE A 17 -2.68 5.04 6.57
CA PHE A 17 -4.07 5.50 6.69
C PHE A 17 -4.41 6.58 5.66
N LEU A 18 -3.50 7.52 5.37
CA LEU A 18 -3.66 8.54 4.34
C LEU A 18 -3.74 7.96 2.91
N LEU A 19 -3.00 6.88 2.62
CA LEU A 19 -3.06 6.20 1.32
C LEU A 19 -4.34 5.37 1.10
N SER A 20 -5.08 5.04 2.17
CA SER A 20 -6.38 4.35 2.06
C SER A 20 -7.56 5.25 1.64
N PHE A 21 -7.37 6.58 1.60
CA PHE A 21 -8.40 7.53 1.16
C PHE A 21 -8.37 7.87 -0.33
N VAL A 22 -7.52 7.21 -1.14
CA VAL A 22 -7.62 7.31 -2.61
C VAL A 22 -8.82 6.49 -3.07
N SER A 23 -10.02 7.02 -2.82
CA SER A 23 -11.30 6.49 -3.29
C SER A 23 -11.35 6.61 -4.80
N CYS A 24 -11.34 5.45 -5.46
CA CYS A 24 -11.61 5.32 -6.89
C CYS A 24 -13.11 5.51 -7.10
N THR A 25 -13.53 6.64 -7.67
CA THR A 25 -14.94 6.89 -8.01
C THR A 25 -15.37 5.92 -9.12
N LYS A 26 -16.41 5.13 -8.85
CA LYS A 26 -17.04 4.25 -9.84
C LYS A 26 -18.17 5.07 -10.48
N GLU A 27 -17.98 5.49 -11.73
CA GLU A 27 -19.00 6.20 -12.50
C GLU A 27 -20.23 5.28 -12.69
N SER A 28 -21.43 5.81 -12.41
CA SER A 28 -22.67 5.02 -12.36
C SER A 28 -23.11 4.66 -13.79
N LYS A 29 -23.37 3.36 -14.04
CA LYS A 29 -23.81 2.88 -15.37
C LYS A 29 -25.22 3.36 -15.75
N GLU A 30 -26.03 3.73 -14.77
CA GLU A 30 -27.45 4.06 -14.96
C GLU A 30 -27.63 5.46 -15.57
N ASP A 31 -26.83 6.44 -15.15
CA ASP A 31 -26.85 7.82 -15.70
C ASP A 31 -26.50 7.84 -17.20
N THR A 32 -25.57 6.97 -17.63
CA THR A 32 -25.13 6.92 -19.02
C THR A 32 -26.23 6.42 -19.98
N SER A 33 -27.09 5.48 -19.54
CA SER A 33 -28.15 4.93 -20.38
C SER A 33 -29.25 5.97 -20.66
N ALA A 34 -29.63 6.75 -19.65
CA ALA A 34 -30.59 7.84 -19.82
C ALA A 34 -30.05 8.90 -20.79
N LEU A 35 -28.77 9.25 -20.66
CA LEU A 35 -28.12 10.24 -21.52
C LEU A 35 -28.05 9.80 -22.99
N VAL A 36 -27.74 8.52 -23.25
CA VAL A 36 -27.75 7.95 -24.61
C VAL A 36 -29.14 8.07 -25.24
N LYS A 37 -30.21 7.76 -24.49
CA LYS A 37 -31.58 7.87 -25.00
C LYS A 37 -31.93 9.32 -25.38
N VAL A 38 -31.50 10.30 -24.58
CA VAL A 38 -31.70 11.73 -24.89
C VAL A 38 -30.95 12.12 -26.16
N ALA A 39 -29.68 11.74 -26.29
CA ALA A 39 -28.87 12.04 -27.47
C ALA A 39 -29.47 11.41 -28.74
N LEU A 40 -29.95 10.16 -28.68
CA LEU A 40 -30.60 9.52 -29.84
C LEU A 40 -31.93 10.19 -30.22
N ARG A 41 -32.67 10.76 -29.25
CA ARG A 41 -33.86 11.57 -29.56
C ARG A 41 -33.49 12.89 -30.24
N ASP A 42 -32.40 13.53 -29.84
CA ASP A 42 -31.85 14.73 -30.50
C ASP A 42 -31.44 14.43 -31.96
N VAL A 43 -30.83 13.26 -32.21
CA VAL A 43 -30.55 12.77 -33.58
C VAL A 43 -31.83 12.61 -34.39
N GLY A 44 -32.83 11.92 -33.83
CA GLY A 44 -34.11 11.71 -34.50
C GLY A 44 -34.81 13.03 -34.84
N HIS A 45 -34.71 14.02 -33.94
CA HIS A 45 -35.27 15.35 -34.15
C HIS A 45 -34.63 16.04 -35.34
N HIS A 46 -33.29 16.10 -35.39
CA HIS A 46 -32.58 16.71 -36.52
C HIS A 46 -32.81 15.97 -37.84
N LEU A 47 -32.97 14.65 -37.79
CA LEU A 47 -33.29 13.85 -38.98
C LEU A 47 -34.66 14.21 -39.54
N LEU A 48 -35.70 14.31 -38.69
CA LEU A 48 -37.05 14.72 -39.12
C LEU A 48 -37.04 16.14 -39.67
N LEU A 49 -36.38 17.09 -38.99
CA LEU A 49 -36.24 18.46 -39.49
C LEU A 49 -35.55 18.53 -40.86
N SER A 50 -34.54 17.68 -41.10
CA SER A 50 -33.87 17.62 -42.41
C SER A 50 -34.79 17.12 -43.53
N ASN A 51 -35.84 16.37 -43.17
CA ASN A 51 -36.92 15.94 -44.07
C ASN A 51 -38.08 16.96 -44.12
N GLN A 52 -37.92 18.15 -43.56
CA GLN A 52 -38.97 19.18 -43.44
C GLN A 52 -40.18 18.71 -42.61
N ASP A 53 -39.97 17.73 -41.74
CA ASP A 53 -40.99 17.17 -40.86
C ASP A 53 -40.84 17.73 -39.45
N THR A 54 -41.82 18.53 -39.03
CA THR A 54 -41.88 19.17 -37.72
C THR A 54 -42.92 18.54 -36.78
N ILE A 55 -43.67 17.55 -37.25
CA ILE A 55 -44.87 17.03 -36.57
C ILE A 55 -44.67 15.58 -36.14
N SER A 56 -44.02 14.75 -36.96
CA SER A 56 -43.90 13.32 -36.68
C SER A 56 -43.19 13.03 -35.38
N VAL A 57 -43.65 11.98 -34.69
CA VAL A 57 -43.14 11.61 -33.38
C VAL A 57 -41.97 10.64 -33.51
N ILE A 58 -40.93 10.91 -32.69
CA ILE A 58 -39.85 9.97 -32.44
C ILE A 58 -40.33 8.97 -31.38
N LYS A 59 -40.47 7.71 -31.78
CA LYS A 59 -40.88 6.61 -30.88
C LYS A 59 -39.87 6.47 -29.72
N PRO A 60 -40.28 5.86 -28.59
CA PRO A 60 -39.37 5.63 -27.47
C PRO A 60 -38.10 4.90 -27.91
N VAL A 61 -36.94 5.41 -27.48
CA VAL A 61 -35.64 4.77 -27.77
C VAL A 61 -35.52 3.52 -26.89
N VAL A 62 -35.40 2.36 -27.54
CA VAL A 62 -35.33 1.06 -26.87
C VAL A 62 -33.87 0.67 -26.69
N ALA A 63 -33.50 0.24 -25.48
CA ALA A 63 -32.21 -0.40 -25.24
C ALA A 63 -32.36 -1.89 -25.58
N LEU A 64 -31.64 -2.38 -26.59
CA LEU A 64 -31.63 -3.79 -26.98
C LEU A 64 -30.64 -4.60 -26.13
N ASP A 65 -29.52 -3.98 -25.76
CA ASP A 65 -28.49 -4.51 -24.87
C ASP A 65 -27.85 -3.34 -24.08
N SER A 66 -26.97 -3.66 -23.14
CA SER A 66 -26.16 -2.74 -22.33
C SER A 66 -25.42 -1.65 -23.14
N PHE A 67 -25.09 -1.91 -24.40
CA PHE A 67 -24.38 -0.96 -25.28
C PHE A 67 -25.08 -0.79 -26.63
N GLU A 68 -26.30 -1.30 -26.81
CA GLU A 68 -27.02 -1.24 -28.08
C GLU A 68 -28.40 -0.63 -27.91
N TYR A 69 -28.69 0.36 -28.75
CA TYR A 69 -29.88 1.20 -28.65
C TYR A 69 -30.52 1.34 -30.03
N GLN A 70 -31.84 1.39 -30.06
CA GLN A 70 -32.62 1.52 -31.29
C GLN A 70 -33.47 2.79 -31.27
N LEU A 71 -33.29 3.59 -32.32
CA LEU A 71 -34.12 4.75 -32.66
C LEU A 71 -35.11 4.35 -33.76
N SER A 72 -36.36 4.80 -33.62
CA SER A 72 -37.43 4.54 -34.59
C SER A 72 -38.39 5.72 -34.69
N PHE A 73 -39.15 5.76 -35.78
CA PHE A 73 -40.06 6.85 -36.12
C PHE A 73 -41.49 6.32 -36.25
N GLU A 74 -42.47 7.21 -36.03
CA GLU A 74 -43.87 6.92 -36.30
C GLU A 74 -44.12 6.74 -37.80
N GLU A 75 -43.69 7.73 -38.58
CA GLU A 75 -43.84 7.80 -40.02
C GLU A 75 -42.61 7.30 -40.79
N GLN A 76 -42.78 7.09 -42.09
CA GLN A 76 -41.69 6.74 -42.99
C GLN A 76 -40.74 7.91 -43.18
N VAL A 77 -39.44 7.64 -43.14
CA VAL A 77 -38.40 8.66 -43.21
C VAL A 77 -37.46 8.41 -44.37
N THR A 78 -36.88 9.49 -44.86
CA THR A 78 -35.80 9.48 -45.85
C THR A 78 -34.50 9.75 -45.13
N ILE A 79 -33.44 8.96 -45.40
CA ILE A 79 -32.18 9.07 -44.67
C ILE A 79 -31.05 9.35 -45.66
N GLN A 80 -30.39 10.50 -45.46
CA GLN A 80 -29.12 10.79 -46.10
C GLN A 80 -27.97 10.36 -45.16
N PRO A 81 -27.07 9.45 -45.59
CA PRO A 81 -25.93 9.00 -44.82
C PRO A 81 -25.08 10.12 -44.21
N ASP A 82 -24.75 11.16 -44.98
CA ASP A 82 -23.88 12.26 -44.52
C ASP A 82 -24.52 13.06 -43.38
N SER A 83 -25.82 13.35 -43.51
CA SER A 83 -26.60 14.05 -42.51
C SER A 83 -26.72 13.22 -41.24
N LEU A 84 -27.05 11.91 -41.36
CA LEU A 84 -27.15 11.00 -40.22
C LEU A 84 -25.84 10.90 -39.44
N VAL A 85 -24.72 10.75 -40.14
CA VAL A 85 -23.37 10.70 -39.52
C VAL A 85 -23.10 11.99 -38.75
N THR A 86 -23.41 13.14 -39.35
CA THR A 86 -23.20 14.46 -38.73
C THR A 86 -24.07 14.66 -37.50
N PHE A 87 -25.36 14.31 -37.57
CA PHE A 87 -26.29 14.44 -36.46
C PHE A 87 -25.88 13.55 -35.29
N ILE A 88 -25.54 12.28 -35.53
CA ILE A 88 -25.09 11.36 -34.47
C ILE A 88 -23.79 11.87 -33.85
N LYS A 89 -22.80 12.26 -34.66
CA LYS A 89 -21.52 12.79 -34.17
C LYS A 89 -21.74 14.01 -33.28
N ASN A 90 -22.49 15.00 -33.74
CA ASN A 90 -22.70 16.24 -33.01
C ASN A 90 -23.49 16.03 -31.71
N SER A 91 -24.54 15.21 -31.75
CA SER A 91 -25.34 14.89 -30.58
C SER A 91 -24.50 14.15 -29.51
N PHE A 92 -23.70 13.17 -29.94
CA PHE A 92 -22.86 12.40 -29.02
C PHE A 92 -21.71 13.22 -28.43
N LEU A 93 -21.13 14.14 -29.20
CA LEU A 93 -20.15 15.10 -28.69
C LEU A 93 -20.75 16.03 -27.64
N LYS A 94 -21.94 16.60 -27.88
CA LYS A 94 -22.64 17.45 -26.91
C LYS A 94 -22.97 16.71 -25.61
N ALA A 95 -23.31 15.43 -25.71
CA ALA A 95 -23.65 14.58 -24.57
C ALA A 95 -22.42 13.91 -23.92
N ASN A 96 -21.18 14.24 -24.31
CA ASN A 96 -19.95 13.61 -23.81
C ASN A 96 -19.95 12.07 -23.91
N LEU A 97 -20.59 11.52 -24.95
CA LEU A 97 -20.68 10.07 -25.18
C LEU A 97 -19.43 9.51 -25.89
N PRO A 98 -19.17 8.19 -25.77
CA PRO A 98 -18.04 7.55 -26.44
C PRO A 98 -18.07 7.74 -27.96
N GLN A 99 -16.93 8.11 -28.53
CA GLN A 99 -16.78 8.38 -29.96
C GLN A 99 -16.50 7.11 -30.81
N ASN A 100 -16.46 5.93 -30.18
CA ASN A 100 -16.33 4.66 -30.87
C ASN A 100 -17.68 3.95 -30.88
N TYR A 101 -18.35 3.93 -32.03
CA TYR A 101 -19.66 3.31 -32.16
C TYR A 101 -19.88 2.81 -33.59
N LEU A 102 -20.78 1.83 -33.71
CA LEU A 102 -21.27 1.28 -34.96
C LEU A 102 -22.74 1.68 -35.11
N VAL A 103 -23.13 2.11 -36.30
CA VAL A 103 -24.52 2.44 -36.62
C VAL A 103 -24.99 1.56 -37.75
N GLU A 104 -26.19 0.99 -37.59
CA GLU A 104 -26.85 0.15 -38.58
C GLU A 104 -28.28 0.67 -38.79
N VAL A 105 -28.62 0.98 -40.04
CA VAL A 105 -29.97 1.36 -40.47
C VAL A 105 -30.61 0.12 -41.08
N LEU A 106 -31.59 -0.42 -40.38
CA LEU A 106 -32.27 -1.67 -40.71
C LEU A 106 -33.66 -1.38 -41.29
N GLN A 107 -34.09 -2.12 -42.32
CA GLN A 107 -35.46 -2.03 -42.82
C GLN A 107 -36.44 -2.68 -41.85
N CYS A 108 -37.63 -2.09 -41.64
CA CYS A 108 -38.60 -2.64 -40.69
C CYS A 108 -39.15 -4.04 -41.07
N LYS A 109 -39.20 -4.36 -42.37
CA LYS A 109 -39.89 -5.58 -42.88
C LYS A 109 -39.08 -6.86 -42.64
N ASP A 110 -37.82 -6.87 -43.05
CA ASP A 110 -36.95 -8.04 -43.04
C ASP A 110 -35.73 -7.87 -42.12
N ARG A 111 -35.59 -6.70 -41.49
CA ARG A 111 -34.42 -6.32 -40.68
C ARG A 111 -33.10 -6.39 -41.46
N ALA A 112 -33.15 -6.29 -42.79
CA ALA A 112 -31.95 -6.22 -43.61
C ALA A 112 -31.27 -4.85 -43.42
N VAL A 113 -29.93 -4.85 -43.41
CA VAL A 113 -29.13 -3.62 -43.30
C VAL A 113 -29.23 -2.84 -44.61
N ALA A 114 -29.90 -1.69 -44.56
CA ALA A 114 -29.96 -0.75 -45.67
C ALA A 114 -28.70 0.13 -45.75
N TYR A 115 -28.13 0.46 -44.60
CA TYR A 115 -26.92 1.28 -44.50
C TYR A 115 -26.23 1.03 -43.15
N SER A 116 -24.89 1.10 -43.11
CA SER A 116 -24.14 0.97 -41.87
C SER A 116 -22.81 1.71 -41.95
N TYR A 117 -22.34 2.24 -40.81
CA TYR A 117 -21.02 2.86 -40.74
C TYR A 117 -20.40 2.69 -39.35
N GLN A 118 -19.08 2.80 -39.28
CA GLN A 118 -18.34 2.75 -38.03
C GLN A 118 -17.62 4.07 -37.79
N MET A 119 -17.86 4.66 -36.60
CA MET A 119 -17.11 5.80 -36.11
C MET A 119 -16.03 5.33 -35.13
N LYS A 120 -14.81 5.82 -35.29
CA LYS A 120 -13.72 5.69 -34.33
C LYS A 120 -13.32 7.07 -33.81
N HIS A 121 -12.65 7.09 -32.66
CA HIS A 121 -12.12 8.30 -32.04
C HIS A 121 -11.19 9.08 -32.98
N ASN A 122 -10.36 8.37 -33.76
CA ASN A 122 -9.65 8.98 -34.89
C ASN A 122 -10.51 8.82 -36.16
N ILE A 123 -10.99 9.96 -36.69
CA ILE A 123 -11.88 10.05 -37.85
C ILE A 123 -11.25 9.41 -39.10
N GLU A 124 -9.93 9.51 -39.28
CA GLU A 124 -9.23 8.89 -40.42
C GLU A 124 -9.32 7.37 -40.42
N LYS A 125 -9.62 6.77 -39.26
CA LYS A 125 -9.80 5.33 -39.08
C LYS A 125 -11.28 4.91 -39.11
N SER A 126 -12.20 5.85 -39.30
CA SER A 126 -13.64 5.58 -39.43
C SER A 126 -13.97 5.05 -40.82
N ILE A 127 -15.02 4.23 -40.91
CA ILE A 127 -15.49 3.65 -42.17
C ILE A 127 -16.90 4.21 -42.41
N ILE A 128 -17.02 5.14 -43.34
CA ILE A 128 -18.29 5.80 -43.70
C ILE A 128 -18.53 5.55 -45.20
N PRO A 129 -19.25 4.47 -45.56
CA PRO A 129 -19.58 4.18 -46.95
C PRO A 129 -20.73 5.06 -47.46
N CYS A 130 -20.99 5.02 -48.76
CA CYS A 130 -22.20 5.57 -49.39
C CYS A 130 -22.44 7.09 -49.24
N GLY A 131 -21.39 7.89 -48.98
CA GLY A 131 -21.50 9.36 -48.94
C GLY A 131 -22.08 9.93 -50.24
N GLY A 132 -22.91 10.97 -50.11
CA GLY A 132 -23.61 11.63 -51.22
C GLY A 132 -24.82 10.87 -51.79
N ARG A 133 -25.19 9.70 -51.24
CA ARG A 133 -26.40 8.97 -51.64
C ARG A 133 -27.58 9.33 -50.75
N GLN A 134 -28.78 8.95 -51.17
CA GLN A 134 -30.00 9.12 -50.39
C GLN A 134 -30.75 7.78 -50.36
N LEU A 135 -31.09 7.30 -49.16
CA LEU A 135 -31.93 6.12 -49.01
C LEU A 135 -33.36 6.48 -49.41
N LYS A 136 -34.08 5.54 -50.04
CA LYS A 136 -35.48 5.75 -50.41
C LYS A 136 -36.34 5.96 -49.16
N THR A 137 -37.42 6.72 -49.28
CA THR A 137 -38.41 6.87 -48.21
C THR A 137 -38.96 5.51 -47.80
N GLY A 138 -38.94 5.22 -46.51
CA GLY A 138 -39.41 3.95 -45.98
C GLY A 138 -39.35 3.86 -44.47
N CYS A 139 -39.73 2.71 -43.94
CA CYS A 139 -39.63 2.43 -42.50
C CYS A 139 -38.24 1.89 -42.17
N TYR A 140 -37.53 2.60 -41.28
CA TYR A 140 -36.19 2.22 -40.84
C TYR A 140 -36.06 2.24 -39.31
N HIS A 141 -35.25 1.32 -38.80
CA HIS A 141 -34.71 1.33 -37.44
C HIS A 141 -33.24 1.71 -37.48
N VAL A 142 -32.84 2.70 -36.68
CA VAL A 142 -31.44 3.09 -36.54
C VAL A 142 -30.90 2.50 -35.25
N ASN A 143 -30.12 1.44 -35.38
CA ASN A 143 -29.42 0.80 -34.27
C ASN A 143 -28.05 1.45 -34.08
N VAL A 144 -27.70 1.74 -32.84
CA VAL A 144 -26.39 2.26 -32.46
C VAL A 144 -25.80 1.37 -31.38
N ARG A 145 -24.62 0.80 -31.66
CA ARG A 145 -23.86 -0.03 -30.75
C ARG A 145 -22.55 0.66 -30.37
N PHE A 146 -22.34 0.91 -29.08
CA PHE A 146 -21.07 1.42 -28.58
C PHE A 146 -20.05 0.29 -28.50
N THR A 147 -18.88 0.50 -29.11
CA THR A 147 -17.76 -0.43 -28.87
C THR A 147 -17.09 0.01 -27.59
N LYS A 148 -16.98 -0.90 -26.61
CA LYS A 148 -16.22 -0.63 -25.39
C LYS A 148 -14.84 -0.13 -25.81
N LYS A 149 -14.43 1.03 -25.29
CA LYS A 149 -13.02 1.36 -25.26
C LYS A 149 -12.36 0.13 -24.61
N ASN A 150 -11.31 -0.41 -25.23
CA ASN A 150 -10.33 -1.15 -24.44
C ASN A 150 -9.78 -0.10 -23.47
N ASP A 151 -10.50 0.11 -22.36
CA ASP A 151 -9.95 0.75 -21.20
C ASP A 151 -8.75 -0.11 -20.90
N LYS A 152 -7.57 0.43 -21.23
CA LYS A 152 -6.32 -0.06 -20.67
C LYS A 152 -6.62 -0.19 -19.19
N LYS A 153 -6.75 -1.45 -18.76
CA LYS A 153 -6.87 -1.94 -17.39
C LYS A 153 -7.12 -0.79 -16.40
N SER A 154 -8.40 -0.59 -16.10
CA SER A 154 -8.94 0.31 -15.07
C SER A 154 -7.88 0.72 -14.05
N ASN A 155 -7.73 2.03 -13.83
CA ASN A 155 -6.82 2.62 -12.84
C ASN A 155 -6.96 1.99 -11.44
N SER A 156 -8.08 1.29 -11.15
CA SER A 156 -8.24 0.45 -9.97
C SER A 156 -7.17 -0.64 -9.84
N ASP A 157 -6.76 -1.30 -10.93
CA ASP A 157 -5.73 -2.35 -10.89
C ASP A 157 -4.34 -1.73 -10.64
N PHE A 158 -4.12 -0.50 -11.11
CA PHE A 158 -2.90 0.24 -10.84
C PHE A 158 -2.81 0.67 -9.37
N CYS A 159 -3.91 1.15 -8.79
CA CYS A 159 -4.00 1.46 -7.36
C CYS A 159 -3.76 0.21 -6.49
N ILE A 160 -4.30 -0.95 -6.87
CA ILE A 160 -4.07 -2.21 -6.17
C ILE A 160 -2.59 -2.62 -6.24
N TRP A 161 -1.94 -2.47 -7.41
CA TRP A 161 -0.52 -2.77 -7.58
C TRP A 161 0.38 -1.81 -6.77
N LEU A 162 0.01 -0.54 -6.66
CA LEU A 162 0.71 0.44 -5.82
C LEU A 162 0.56 0.12 -4.32
N LEU A 163 -0.64 -0.31 -3.89
CA LEU A 163 -0.86 -0.72 -2.50
C LEU A 163 -0.06 -1.99 -2.15
N TYR A 164 -0.06 -3.00 -3.03
CA TYR A 164 0.78 -4.18 -2.84
C TYR A 164 2.26 -3.83 -2.89
N GLY A 165 2.70 -2.98 -3.83
CA GLY A 165 4.09 -2.53 -3.93
C GLY A 165 4.56 -1.80 -2.67
N PHE A 166 3.71 -0.94 -2.10
CA PHE A 166 3.98 -0.27 -0.84
C PHE A 166 4.05 -1.26 0.34
N PHE A 167 3.12 -2.23 0.39
CA PHE A 167 3.10 -3.25 1.44
C PHE A 167 4.35 -4.16 1.39
N PHE A 168 4.76 -4.59 0.19
CA PHE A 168 5.99 -5.36 -0.02
C PHE A 168 7.25 -4.54 0.27
N GLY A 169 7.26 -3.25 -0.06
CA GLY A 169 8.36 -2.34 0.27
C GLY A 169 8.55 -2.16 1.78
N VAL A 170 7.45 -1.90 2.51
CA VAL A 170 7.48 -1.79 3.98
C VAL A 170 7.88 -3.12 4.62
N PHE A 171 7.35 -4.25 4.13
CA PHE A 171 7.73 -5.57 4.60
C PHE A 171 9.23 -5.85 4.41
N GLY A 172 9.79 -5.51 3.24
CA GLY A 172 11.23 -5.65 2.97
C GLY A 172 12.11 -4.83 3.90
N VAL A 173 11.72 -3.58 4.20
CA VAL A 173 12.44 -2.72 5.15
C VAL A 173 12.38 -3.27 6.58
N VAL A 174 11.22 -3.78 7.02
CA VAL A 174 11.06 -4.41 8.33
C VAL A 174 11.92 -5.66 8.46
N VAL A 175 11.94 -6.51 7.43
CA VAL A 175 12.79 -7.71 7.39
C VAL A 175 14.27 -7.35 7.44
N LEU A 176 14.72 -6.36 6.64
CA LEU A 176 16.10 -5.87 6.68
C LEU A 176 16.50 -5.35 8.06
N PHE A 177 15.59 -4.65 8.74
CA PHE A 177 15.84 -4.15 10.10
C PHE A 177 15.91 -5.28 11.12
N TYR A 178 15.04 -6.30 11.01
CA TYR A 178 15.07 -7.50 11.83
C TYR A 178 16.37 -8.30 11.67
N PHE A 179 16.89 -8.42 10.44
CA PHE A 179 18.16 -9.11 10.19
C PHE A 179 19.37 -8.32 10.71
N LYS A 180 19.33 -6.98 10.73
CA LYS A 180 20.39 -6.16 11.33
C LYS A 180 20.38 -6.11 12.86
N LEU A 181 19.31 -6.60 13.50
CA LEU A 181 19.16 -6.62 14.97
C LEU A 181 19.54 -7.96 15.62
N LYS A 182 19.88 -9.02 14.86
CA LYS A 182 20.43 -10.22 15.47
C LYS A 182 21.86 -9.92 15.97
N PRO A 183 22.14 -10.01 17.28
CA PRO A 183 23.50 -9.89 17.77
C PRO A 183 24.34 -10.98 17.09
N LYS A 184 25.52 -10.58 16.60
CA LYS A 184 26.49 -11.46 15.97
C LYS A 184 26.81 -12.59 16.95
N VAL A 185 26.33 -13.81 16.68
CA VAL A 185 26.77 -15.01 17.41
C VAL A 185 28.22 -15.22 16.99
N VAL A 186 29.13 -14.76 17.83
CA VAL A 186 30.56 -15.04 17.69
C VAL A 186 30.78 -16.43 18.27
N PRO A 187 31.25 -17.41 17.47
CA PRO A 187 31.67 -18.69 18.03
C PRO A 187 32.84 -18.43 18.97
N VAL A 188 32.70 -18.83 20.24
CA VAL A 188 33.72 -18.67 21.27
C VAL A 188 34.61 -19.90 21.20
N ASP A 189 35.84 -19.70 20.73
CA ASP A 189 36.93 -20.68 20.84
C ASP A 189 37.28 -20.92 22.31
N ASP A 190 37.55 -22.19 22.63
CA ASP A 190 38.00 -22.69 23.92
C ASP A 190 39.28 -21.98 24.41
N VAL A 191 39.12 -21.11 25.41
CA VAL A 191 40.22 -20.69 26.27
C VAL A 191 39.79 -20.90 27.71
N GLU A 192 40.47 -21.81 28.40
CA GLU A 192 40.15 -22.44 29.70
C GLU A 192 40.18 -21.51 30.94
N ASN A 193 40.14 -20.19 30.79
CA ASN A 193 40.15 -19.26 31.94
C ASN A 193 38.78 -18.59 32.13
N TYR A 194 37.84 -19.33 32.71
CA TYR A 194 36.59 -18.76 33.23
C TYR A 194 36.42 -19.07 34.72
N THR A 195 35.82 -18.13 35.44
CA THR A 195 35.41 -18.32 36.84
C THR A 195 33.92 -18.60 36.87
N ALA A 196 33.50 -19.68 37.51
CA ALA A 196 32.10 -19.99 37.70
C ALA A 196 31.52 -19.13 38.84
N ILE A 197 30.41 -18.44 38.57
CA ILE A 197 29.65 -17.67 39.56
C ILE A 197 28.20 -18.09 39.40
N GLY A 198 27.67 -18.90 40.33
CA GLY A 198 26.35 -19.52 40.17
C GLY A 198 26.22 -20.24 38.82
N GLN A 199 25.24 -19.84 38.00
CA GLN A 199 25.01 -20.35 36.64
C GLN A 199 25.76 -19.58 35.54
N TYR A 200 26.49 -18.52 35.89
CA TYR A 200 27.26 -17.74 34.92
C TYR A 200 28.71 -18.22 34.84
N LYS A 201 29.22 -18.29 33.60
CA LYS A 201 30.65 -18.38 33.30
C LYS A 201 31.19 -16.98 33.08
N PHE A 202 32.05 -16.51 33.99
CA PHE A 202 32.67 -15.20 33.93
C PHE A 202 34.04 -15.26 33.27
N TYR A 203 34.21 -14.49 32.19
CA TYR A 203 35.45 -14.35 31.44
C TYR A 203 36.03 -12.94 31.66
N PRO A 204 36.92 -12.76 32.65
CA PRO A 204 37.43 -11.44 33.02
C PRO A 204 38.20 -10.77 31.88
N GLU A 205 39.04 -11.51 31.17
CA GLU A 205 39.84 -10.99 30.04
C GLU A 205 38.96 -10.52 28.87
N GLN A 206 37.83 -11.20 28.64
CA GLN A 206 36.91 -10.86 27.57
C GLN A 206 35.83 -9.86 28.00
N ASN A 207 35.76 -9.51 29.28
CA ASN A 207 34.69 -8.70 29.89
C ASN A 207 33.28 -9.24 29.56
N LYS A 208 33.08 -10.55 29.71
CA LYS A 208 31.82 -11.23 29.36
C LYS A 208 31.34 -12.15 30.47
N LEU A 209 30.02 -12.26 30.59
CA LEU A 209 29.31 -13.29 31.33
C LEU A 209 28.52 -14.14 30.35
N ILE A 210 28.62 -15.46 30.45
CA ILE A 210 27.87 -16.40 29.60
C ILE A 210 27.01 -17.27 30.50
N ARG A 211 25.71 -17.32 30.22
CA ARG A 211 24.78 -18.29 30.82
C ARG A 211 24.06 -19.01 29.70
N ASP A 212 24.20 -20.32 29.64
CA ASP A 212 23.69 -21.19 28.56
C ASP A 212 24.07 -20.68 27.16
N THR A 213 23.20 -19.91 26.52
CA THR A 213 23.37 -19.34 25.17
C THR A 213 23.34 -17.80 25.16
N LEU A 214 23.17 -17.18 26.32
CA LEU A 214 23.09 -15.72 26.48
C LEU A 214 24.44 -15.17 26.92
N THR A 215 25.04 -14.36 26.05
CA THR A 215 26.28 -13.61 26.33
C THR A 215 25.95 -12.20 26.75
N VAL A 216 26.31 -11.83 27.98
CA VAL A 216 26.16 -10.50 28.55
C VAL A 216 27.53 -9.82 28.57
N ASN A 217 27.66 -8.71 27.85
CA ASN A 217 28.89 -7.91 27.86
C ASN A 217 28.96 -7.02 29.12
N LEU A 218 30.13 -6.99 29.74
CA LEU A 218 30.48 -6.12 30.86
C LEU A 218 31.36 -4.96 30.37
N SER A 219 31.20 -3.79 30.99
CA SER A 219 32.20 -2.72 30.86
C SER A 219 33.41 -3.03 31.75
N LYS A 220 34.57 -2.43 31.46
CA LYS A 220 35.82 -2.68 32.21
C LYS A 220 35.65 -2.55 33.73
N LYS A 221 35.02 -1.45 34.18
CA LYS A 221 34.74 -1.20 35.61
C LYS A 221 33.77 -2.21 36.23
N GLU A 222 32.78 -2.67 35.47
CA GLU A 222 31.86 -3.73 35.94
C GLU A 222 32.58 -5.07 36.06
N CYS A 223 33.50 -5.36 35.14
CA CYS A 223 34.34 -6.55 35.15
C CYS A 223 35.30 -6.54 36.35
N GLU A 224 36.00 -5.43 36.59
CA GLU A 224 36.89 -5.26 37.74
C GLU A 224 36.14 -5.39 39.08
N LEU A 225 34.97 -4.76 39.21
CA LEU A 225 34.12 -4.93 40.39
C LEU A 225 33.71 -6.38 40.60
N LEU A 226 33.24 -7.05 39.53
CA LEU A 226 32.83 -8.45 39.63
C LEU A 226 34.01 -9.37 39.94
N LEU A 227 35.19 -9.08 39.41
CA LEU A 227 36.43 -9.81 39.73
C LEU A 227 36.77 -9.71 41.22
N LEU A 228 36.63 -8.52 41.82
CA LEU A 228 36.84 -8.33 43.26
C LEU A 228 35.81 -9.09 44.12
N PHE A 229 34.54 -9.09 43.69
CA PHE A 229 33.51 -9.84 44.41
C PHE A 229 33.67 -11.36 44.28
N THR A 230 34.25 -11.83 43.18
CA THR A 230 34.43 -13.26 42.91
C THR A 230 35.71 -13.83 43.50
N SER A 231 36.72 -12.98 43.74
CA SER A 231 37.91 -13.38 44.50
C SER A 231 37.61 -13.53 46.00
N GLN A 232 36.59 -12.84 46.51
CA GLN A 232 36.14 -12.89 47.91
C GLN A 232 34.62 -13.13 48.00
N PRO A 233 34.13 -14.30 47.54
CA PRO A 233 32.71 -14.60 47.58
C PRO A 233 32.24 -14.72 49.03
N ASN A 234 31.00 -14.30 49.30
CA ASN A 234 30.40 -14.32 50.63
C ASN A 234 31.11 -13.44 51.70
N GLU A 235 32.07 -12.59 51.32
CA GLU A 235 32.69 -11.61 52.23
C GLU A 235 32.12 -10.20 52.02
N ILE A 236 32.13 -9.39 53.08
CA ILE A 236 31.70 -7.99 53.03
C ILE A 236 32.90 -7.14 52.65
N ILE A 237 32.85 -6.52 51.46
CA ILE A 237 33.88 -5.60 50.99
C ILE A 237 33.43 -4.17 51.27
N LYS A 238 34.29 -3.38 51.95
CA LYS A 238 33.99 -2.00 52.33
C LYS A 238 33.89 -1.10 51.10
N ARG A 239 33.07 -0.04 51.19
CA ARG A 239 32.88 0.91 50.08
C ARG A 239 34.16 1.64 49.72
N GLU A 240 34.97 2.03 50.72
CA GLU A 240 36.25 2.70 50.46
C GLU A 240 37.20 1.76 49.71
N GLU A 241 37.23 0.48 50.06
CA GLU A 241 38.09 -0.52 49.43
C GLU A 241 37.70 -0.78 47.96
N LEU A 242 36.41 -0.93 47.67
CA LEU A 242 35.90 -1.09 46.30
C LEU A 242 36.20 0.14 45.44
N THR A 243 36.02 1.33 46.02
CA THR A 243 36.28 2.59 45.31
C THR A 243 37.77 2.74 45.03
N LYS A 244 38.62 2.44 46.02
CA LYS A 244 40.08 2.48 45.88
C LYS A 244 40.58 1.56 44.77
N LYS A 245 40.24 0.26 44.83
CA LYS A 245 40.74 -0.74 43.88
C LYS A 245 40.29 -0.52 42.43
N VAL A 246 39.11 0.09 42.21
CA VAL A 246 38.55 0.26 40.85
C VAL A 246 38.74 1.68 40.29
N TRP A 247 38.93 2.70 41.15
CA TRP A 247 39.08 4.10 40.71
C TRP A 247 40.41 4.76 41.07
N GLU A 248 41.07 4.43 42.20
CA GLU A 248 42.31 5.12 42.62
C GLU A 248 43.55 4.62 41.85
N ASP A 249 43.64 3.32 41.55
CA ASP A 249 44.79 2.72 40.85
C ASP A 249 44.92 3.14 39.36
N HIS A 250 43.93 3.84 38.82
CA HIS A 250 43.88 4.25 37.40
C HIS A 250 43.79 5.77 37.18
N GLY A 251 44.00 6.59 38.22
CA GLY A 251 44.31 8.03 38.07
C GLY A 251 43.22 8.92 37.45
N VAL A 252 41.97 8.46 37.32
CA VAL A 252 40.89 9.22 36.66
C VAL A 252 39.61 9.19 37.49
N PHE A 253 39.38 10.26 38.26
CA PHE A 253 38.14 10.53 38.99
C PHE A 253 37.06 11.12 38.06
N VAL A 254 36.66 10.37 37.02
CA VAL A 254 35.60 10.81 36.11
C VAL A 254 34.50 9.75 35.99
N GLY A 255 33.32 10.12 36.49
CA GLY A 255 32.02 9.69 35.96
C GLY A 255 31.39 8.45 36.60
N ARG A 256 30.50 8.70 37.59
CA ARG A 256 29.48 7.82 38.21
C ARG A 256 29.90 7.10 39.50
N SER A 257 28.99 7.09 40.48
CA SER A 257 29.15 6.47 41.79
C SER A 257 29.23 4.95 41.70
N LEU A 258 29.93 4.33 42.67
CA LEU A 258 29.97 2.87 42.89
C LEU A 258 28.56 2.25 42.81
N ASP A 259 27.58 2.90 43.46
CA ASP A 259 26.19 2.44 43.53
C ASP A 259 25.52 2.29 42.14
N THR A 260 25.92 3.10 41.15
CA THR A 260 25.40 3.00 39.78
C THR A 260 25.89 1.71 39.12
N TYR A 261 27.15 1.33 39.34
CA TYR A 261 27.73 0.11 38.79
C TYR A 261 27.20 -1.13 39.49
N ILE A 262 27.04 -1.07 40.82
CA ILE A 262 26.34 -2.11 41.61
C ILE A 262 24.92 -2.33 41.08
N SER A 263 24.18 -1.26 40.78
CA SER A 263 22.82 -1.35 40.23
C SER A 263 22.78 -2.01 38.85
N LYS A 264 23.75 -1.69 37.97
CA LYS A 264 23.86 -2.31 36.65
C LYS A 264 24.24 -3.79 36.74
N LEU A 265 25.22 -4.14 37.59
CA LEU A 265 25.59 -5.52 37.85
C LEU A 265 24.40 -6.32 38.38
N ARG A 266 23.62 -5.76 39.30
CA ARG A 266 22.40 -6.40 39.81
C ARG A 266 21.39 -6.68 38.70
N ILE A 267 21.18 -5.75 37.76
CA ILE A 267 20.27 -5.98 36.63
C ILE A 267 20.80 -7.10 35.72
N LYS A 268 22.12 -7.13 35.47
CA LYS A 268 22.77 -8.14 34.62
C LYS A 268 22.78 -9.54 35.23
N LEU A 269 22.89 -9.64 36.56
CA LEU A 269 22.90 -10.90 37.30
C LEU A 269 21.51 -11.34 37.79
N LYS A 270 20.47 -10.51 37.58
CA LYS A 270 19.11 -10.74 38.08
C LYS A 270 18.49 -12.05 37.63
N GLU A 271 18.91 -12.55 36.46
CA GLU A 271 18.29 -13.74 35.88
C GLU A 271 18.68 -15.03 36.62
N ASP A 272 19.76 -15.02 37.41
CA ASP A 272 20.15 -16.11 38.29
C ASP A 272 19.76 -15.81 39.73
N THR A 273 19.03 -16.74 40.33
CA THR A 273 18.51 -16.60 41.70
C THR A 273 19.51 -17.05 42.77
N SER A 274 20.57 -17.79 42.40
CA SER A 274 21.61 -18.25 43.32
C SER A 274 22.70 -17.19 43.58
N ILE A 275 22.65 -16.05 42.90
CA ILE A 275 23.62 -14.97 43.05
C ILE A 275 22.89 -13.70 43.49
N LYS A 276 23.30 -13.13 44.63
CA LYS A 276 22.70 -11.88 45.15
C LYS A 276 23.78 -10.89 45.55
N LEU A 277 23.71 -9.71 44.95
CA LEU A 277 24.54 -8.57 45.33
C LEU A 277 23.81 -7.73 46.40
N ILE A 278 24.18 -7.94 47.66
CA ILE A 278 23.52 -7.40 48.85
C ILE A 278 24.25 -6.13 49.33
N ASN A 279 23.47 -5.13 49.75
CA ASN A 279 23.99 -3.92 50.39
C ASN A 279 23.91 -4.09 51.91
N ILE A 280 25.04 -3.97 52.60
CA ILE A 280 25.11 -3.95 54.05
C ILE A 280 25.20 -2.47 54.48
N HIS A 281 24.10 -1.96 55.04
CA HIS A 281 23.97 -0.57 55.46
C HIS A 281 25.13 -0.14 56.37
N GLY A 282 25.80 0.95 56.00
CA GLY A 282 26.89 1.54 56.78
C GLY A 282 28.24 0.82 56.65
N VAL A 283 28.33 -0.31 55.94
CA VAL A 283 29.57 -1.11 55.85
C VAL A 283 30.05 -1.28 54.41
N GLY A 284 29.22 -1.79 53.51
CA GLY A 284 29.74 -2.26 52.22
C GLY A 284 28.77 -3.07 51.37
N TYR A 285 29.35 -3.84 50.46
CA TYR A 285 28.63 -4.74 49.57
C TYR A 285 29.15 -6.17 49.73
N LYS A 286 28.25 -7.14 49.58
CA LYS A 286 28.56 -8.58 49.62
C LYS A 286 27.97 -9.24 48.37
N LEU A 287 28.77 -10.07 47.71
CA LEU A 287 28.25 -11.01 46.72
C LEU A 287 27.97 -12.33 47.43
N GLU A 288 26.69 -12.67 47.54
CA GLU A 288 26.24 -13.94 48.07
C GLU A 288 26.05 -14.92 46.92
N ILE A 289 26.68 -16.08 47.03
CA ILE A 289 26.58 -17.19 46.09
C ILE A 289 26.14 -18.40 46.89
N ASP A 290 24.97 -18.94 46.55
CA ASP A 290 24.39 -20.18 47.12
C ASP A 290 25.09 -21.44 46.59
#